data_AF-A0A538J8N2-F1
#
_entry.id   AF-A0A538J8N2-F1
#
_cell.length_a   1.000
_cell.length_b   1.000
_cell.length_c   1.000
_cell.angle_alpha   90.00
_cell.angle_beta   90.00
_cell.angle_gamma   90.00
#
_symmetry.space_group_name_H-M   'P 1'
#
loop_
_entity.id
_entity.type
_entity.pdbx_description
1 polymer ?
#
loop_
_entity_poly.entity_id
_entity_poly.type
_entity_poly.pdbx_seq_one_letter_code
_entity_poly.pdbx_strand_id
1 'polypeptide(L)'
;MAEVKGFRTQSGNTRFVLRDAEGNEYTTFKEGIAKDALAAEGRRARIKYHEQERNGFTNIYLDSVEPLDADGEPPERSGAVDEADEVAWKTAVEAAPWLLGSEPEQAIPPEELFEKLQPFKELVADDIREGDER
;
A
#
# COMPACT_ATOMS: atom_id res chain seq x y z
N MET A 1 2.05 13.24 -16.87
CA MET A 1 2.80 11.97 -16.85
C MET A 1 2.36 11.15 -18.05
N ALA A 2 3.28 10.54 -18.81
CA ALA A 2 2.92 9.85 -20.05
C ALA A 2 2.78 8.33 -19.85
N GLU A 3 3.68 7.67 -19.11
CA GLU A 3 3.66 6.20 -18.98
C GLU A 3 4.53 5.69 -17.82
N VAL A 4 4.08 4.64 -17.13
CA VAL A 4 4.91 3.88 -16.15
C VAL A 4 4.99 2.39 -16.53
N LYS A 5 6.21 1.85 -16.62
CA LYS A 5 6.48 0.44 -16.96
C LYS A 5 7.26 -0.29 -15.87
N GLY A 6 6.79 -1.47 -15.48
CA GLY A 6 7.49 -2.37 -14.55
C GLY A 6 8.24 -3.50 -15.26
N PHE A 7 9.51 -3.68 -14.92
CA PHE A 7 10.39 -4.74 -15.46
C PHE A 7 10.95 -5.59 -14.32
N ARG A 8 10.75 -6.89 -14.38
CA ARG A 8 11.39 -7.82 -13.43
C ARG A 8 12.87 -7.98 -13.80
N THR A 9 13.77 -7.68 -12.87
CA THR A 9 15.20 -7.86 -13.05
C THR A 9 15.61 -9.32 -12.79
N GLN A 10 16.78 -9.71 -13.31
CA GLN A 10 17.34 -11.06 -13.11
C GLN A 10 17.56 -11.41 -11.64
N SER A 11 17.76 -10.41 -10.78
CA SER A 11 17.95 -10.58 -9.34
C SER A 11 16.65 -10.70 -8.55
N GLY A 12 15.49 -10.66 -9.22
CA GLY A 12 14.16 -10.78 -8.60
C GLY A 12 13.50 -9.44 -8.23
N ASN A 13 14.24 -8.33 -8.22
CA ASN A 13 13.69 -7.00 -7.93
C ASN A 13 12.91 -6.44 -9.14
N THR A 14 11.88 -5.64 -8.89
CA THR A 14 11.13 -4.95 -9.96
C THR A 14 11.69 -3.55 -10.16
N ARG A 15 12.10 -3.24 -11.39
CA ARG A 15 12.50 -1.90 -11.83
C ARG A 15 11.30 -1.22 -12.47
N PHE A 16 10.93 -0.06 -11.98
CA PHE A 16 9.92 0.79 -12.60
C PHE A 16 10.60 1.92 -13.38
N VAL A 17 10.11 2.16 -14.58
CA VAL A 17 10.56 3.24 -15.47
C VAL A 17 9.37 4.14 -15.73
N LEU A 18 9.50 5.40 -15.35
CA LEU A 18 8.53 6.45 -15.64
C LEU A 18 9.04 7.28 -16.82
N ARG A 19 8.14 7.58 -17.75
CA ARG A 19 8.40 8.49 -18.86
C ARG A 19 7.46 9.69 -18.77
N ASP A 20 8.04 10.89 -18.81
CA ASP A 20 7.25 12.12 -18.84
C ASP A 20 6.78 12.49 -20.26
N ALA A 21 6.10 13.63 -20.39
CA ALA A 21 5.59 14.10 -21.68
C ALA A 21 6.68 14.66 -22.61
N GLU A 22 7.85 15.03 -22.06
CA GLU A 22 9.00 15.55 -22.80
C GLU A 22 9.91 14.41 -23.29
N GLY A 23 9.67 13.19 -22.79
CA GLY A 23 10.39 11.98 -23.14
C GLY A 23 11.55 11.66 -22.19
N ASN A 24 11.67 12.35 -21.06
CA ASN A 24 12.68 12.03 -20.04
C ASN A 24 12.30 10.74 -19.31
N GLU A 25 13.30 9.90 -19.04
CA GLU A 25 13.13 8.62 -18.38
C GLU A 25 13.70 8.66 -16.96
N TYR A 26 12.89 8.18 -16.00
CA TYR A 26 13.24 8.13 -14.59
C TYR A 26 13.05 6.73 -14.06
N THR A 27 13.94 6.26 -13.20
CA THR A 27 13.93 4.89 -12.68
C THR A 27 13.66 4.85 -11.18
N THR A 28 12.90 3.87 -10.70
CA THR A 28 12.86 3.53 -9.29
C THR A 28 12.75 2.03 -9.07
N PHE A 29 13.24 1.57 -7.92
CA PHE A 29 13.04 0.20 -7.43
C PHE A 29 12.10 0.18 -6.21
N LYS A 30 11.70 1.34 -5.70
CA LYS A 30 10.83 1.46 -4.53
C LYS A 30 9.37 1.35 -4.98
N GLU A 31 8.67 0.33 -4.49
CA GLU A 31 7.28 0.08 -4.87
C GLU A 31 6.33 1.22 -4.49
N GLY A 32 6.55 1.91 -3.36
CA GLY A 32 5.75 3.08 -2.97
C GLY A 32 5.81 4.20 -4.00
N ILE A 33 7.02 4.59 -4.43
CA ILE A 33 7.22 5.61 -5.47
C ILE A 33 6.60 5.16 -6.81
N ALA A 34 6.70 3.86 -7.13
CA ALA A 34 6.07 3.32 -8.34
C ALA A 34 4.55 3.38 -8.29
N LYS A 35 3.94 3.14 -7.12
CA LYS A 35 2.49 3.27 -6.90
C LYS A 35 2.04 4.72 -7.09
N ASP A 36 2.78 5.68 -6.54
CA ASP A 36 2.49 7.11 -6.70
C ASP A 36 2.65 7.55 -8.16
N ALA A 37 3.68 7.04 -8.85
CA ALA A 37 3.90 7.24 -10.27
C ALA A 37 2.74 6.72 -11.13
N LEU A 38 2.21 5.53 -10.81
CA LEU A 38 1.05 4.95 -11.49
C LEU A 38 -0.23 5.76 -11.20
N ALA A 39 -0.44 6.20 -9.96
CA ALA A 39 -1.57 7.04 -9.60
C ALA A 39 -1.54 8.41 -10.30
N ALA A 40 -0.34 8.90 -10.62
CA ALA A 40 -0.11 10.12 -11.37
C ALA A 40 -0.20 9.94 -12.89
N GLU A 41 -0.33 8.72 -13.42
CA GLU A 41 -0.39 8.45 -14.86
C GLU A 41 -1.58 9.18 -15.50
N GLY A 42 -1.36 9.83 -16.64
CA GLY A 42 -2.37 10.66 -17.31
C GLY A 42 -2.71 11.98 -16.60
N ARG A 43 -2.13 12.26 -15.43
CA ARG A 43 -2.32 13.48 -14.65
C ARG A 43 -1.03 14.28 -14.49
N ARG A 44 -1.14 15.50 -13.94
CA ARG A 44 0.02 16.33 -13.57
C ARG A 44 0.57 15.83 -12.23
N ALA A 45 1.88 15.83 -12.09
CA ALA A 45 2.54 15.46 -10.85
C ALA A 45 3.89 16.17 -10.74
N ARG A 46 4.31 16.43 -9.51
CA ARG A 46 5.66 16.92 -9.18
C ARG A 46 6.55 15.73 -8.87
N ILE A 47 7.72 15.69 -9.49
CA ILE A 47 8.71 14.65 -9.27
C ILE A 47 9.95 15.24 -8.60
N LYS A 48 10.54 14.47 -7.70
CA LYS A 48 11.91 14.72 -7.20
C LYS A 48 12.78 13.56 -7.65
N TYR A 49 13.96 13.89 -8.14
CA TYR A 49 14.91 12.90 -8.64
C TYR A 49 16.34 13.33 -8.32
N HIS A 50 17.23 12.36 -8.33
CA HIS A 50 18.67 12.58 -8.32
C HIS A 50 19.33 11.84 -9.47
N GLU A 51 20.47 12.36 -9.88
CA GLU A 51 21.30 11.78 -10.92
C GLU A 51 22.47 11.03 -10.30
N GLN A 52 22.79 9.87 -10.86
CA GLN A 52 23.94 9.09 -10.48
C GLN A 52 24.73 8.71 -11.73
N GLU A 53 25.96 9.20 -11.80
CA GLU A 53 26.90 8.77 -12.84
C GLU A 53 27.60 7.48 -12.42
N ARG A 54 27.54 6.45 -13.27
CA ARG A 54 28.27 5.20 -13.08
C ARG A 54 28.77 4.69 -14.42
N ASN A 55 30.08 4.42 -14.51
CA ASN A 55 30.73 3.92 -15.74
C ASN A 55 30.50 4.82 -16.97
N GLY A 56 30.38 6.14 -16.78
CA GLY A 56 30.11 7.09 -17.87
C GLY A 56 28.64 7.17 -18.31
N PHE A 57 27.72 6.53 -17.58
CA PHE A 57 26.28 6.64 -17.80
C PHE A 57 25.63 7.41 -16.66
N THR A 58 24.82 8.42 -17.01
CA THR A 58 23.97 9.14 -16.05
C THR A 58 22.65 8.41 -15.88
N ASN A 59 22.42 7.86 -14.70
CA ASN A 59 21.16 7.22 -14.33
C ASN A 59 20.33 8.20 -13.51
N ILE A 60 19.06 8.39 -13.87
CA ILE A 60 18.15 9.28 -13.15
C ILE A 60 17.21 8.44 -12.29
N TYR A 61 17.22 8.67 -10.98
CA TYR A 61 16.44 7.92 -10.00
C TYR A 61 15.36 8.78 -9.36
N LEU A 62 14.13 8.26 -9.26
CA LEU A 62 13.04 8.94 -8.56
C LEU A 62 13.19 8.81 -7.04
N ASP A 63 13.07 9.94 -6.38
CA ASP A 63 13.01 10.06 -4.92
C ASP A 63 11.58 10.23 -4.41
N SER A 64 10.73 10.94 -5.17
CA SER A 64 9.29 11.03 -4.88
C SER A 64 8.49 11.39 -6.13
N VAL A 65 7.21 10.98 -6.13
CA VAL A 65 6.19 11.44 -7.08
C VAL A 65 5.00 11.94 -6.28
N GLU A 66 4.63 13.20 -6.49
CA GLU A 66 3.50 13.84 -5.83
C GLU A 66 2.46 14.18 -6.92
N PRO A 67 1.36 13.42 -7.06
CA PRO A 67 0.28 13.80 -7.96
C PRO A 67 -0.25 15.20 -7.58
N LEU A 68 -0.62 15.98 -8.58
CA LEU A 68 -1.22 17.31 -8.40
C LEU A 68 -2.65 17.28 -8.93
N ASP A 69 -3.55 17.98 -8.24
CA ASP A 69 -4.92 18.18 -8.69
C ASP A 69 -4.98 19.19 -9.86
N ALA A 70 -6.19 19.41 -10.39
CA ALA A 70 -6.43 20.23 -11.58
C ALA A 70 -5.86 21.66 -11.44
N ASP A 71 -5.87 22.21 -10.22
CA ASP A 71 -5.34 23.54 -9.88
C ASP A 71 -3.81 23.56 -9.69
N GLY A 72 -3.13 22.41 -9.80
CA GLY A 72 -1.68 22.30 -9.69
C GLY A 72 -1.16 22.30 -8.25
N GLU A 73 -2.06 22.25 -7.28
CA GLU A 73 -1.75 22.00 -5.87
C GLU A 73 -1.66 20.49 -5.62
N PRO A 74 -0.81 20.04 -4.68
CA PRO A 74 -0.95 18.67 -4.19
C PRO A 74 -2.40 18.48 -3.76
N PRO A 75 -3.03 17.32 -4.01
CA PRO A 75 -4.35 17.07 -3.47
C PRO A 75 -4.29 17.38 -1.99
N GLU A 76 -5.32 18.06 -1.49
CA GLU A 76 -5.57 18.19 -0.07
C GLU A 76 -5.56 16.76 0.47
N ARG A 77 -4.36 16.31 0.89
CA ARG A 77 -4.18 15.04 1.53
C ARG A 77 -5.00 15.28 2.77
N SER A 78 -6.16 14.64 2.84
CA SER A 78 -6.95 14.53 4.04
C SER A 78 -6.10 13.74 5.04
N GLY A 79 -5.00 14.34 5.50
CA GLY A 79 -3.98 13.76 6.34
C GLY A 79 -4.49 13.51 7.76
N ALA A 80 -5.77 13.78 8.01
CA ALA A 80 -6.45 13.37 9.21
C ALA A 80 -7.16 12.00 9.09
N VAL A 81 -7.36 11.46 7.87
CA VAL A 81 -7.94 10.11 7.70
C VAL A 81 -6.88 9.08 7.34
N ASP A 82 -5.92 9.35 6.46
CA ASP A 82 -4.85 8.37 6.16
C ASP A 82 -3.85 8.20 7.32
N GLU A 83 -3.42 9.29 8.00
CA GLU A 83 -2.57 9.13 9.20
C GLU A 83 -3.36 8.57 10.38
N ALA A 84 -4.65 8.89 10.51
CA ALA A 84 -5.47 8.29 11.56
C ALA A 84 -5.74 6.81 11.30
N ASP A 85 -5.93 6.40 10.03
CA ASP A 85 -6.05 4.99 9.66
C ASP A 85 -4.71 4.28 9.81
N GLU A 86 -3.57 4.88 9.44
CA GLU A 86 -2.25 4.28 9.69
C GLU A 86 -1.92 4.19 11.20
N VAL A 87 -2.26 5.20 12.00
CA VAL A 87 -2.10 5.19 13.46
C VAL A 87 -3.08 4.20 14.11
N ALA A 88 -4.30 4.09 13.61
CA ALA A 88 -5.27 3.11 14.07
C ALA A 88 -4.82 1.69 13.71
N TRP A 89 -4.28 1.47 12.51
CA TRP A 89 -3.73 0.17 12.10
C TRP A 89 -2.48 -0.18 12.90
N LYS A 90 -1.57 0.77 13.11
CA LYS A 90 -0.36 0.59 13.93
C LYS A 90 -0.72 0.30 15.40
N THR A 91 -1.70 1.01 15.95
CA THR A 91 -2.17 0.82 17.33
C THR A 91 -2.94 -0.50 17.46
N ALA A 92 -3.70 -0.91 16.45
CA ALA A 92 -4.35 -2.23 16.40
C ALA A 92 -3.32 -3.37 16.32
N VAL A 93 -2.23 -3.21 15.58
CA VAL A 93 -1.12 -4.18 15.50
C VAL A 93 -0.29 -4.20 16.79
N GLU A 94 -0.01 -3.06 17.41
CA GLU A 94 0.71 -2.97 18.68
C GLU A 94 -0.13 -3.46 19.88
N ALA A 95 -1.45 -3.36 19.79
CA ALA A 95 -2.38 -3.88 20.79
C ALA A 95 -2.82 -5.34 20.52
N ALA A 96 -2.59 -5.87 19.31
CA ALA A 96 -2.92 -7.26 18.95
C ALA A 96 -2.35 -8.30 19.95
N PRO A 97 -1.12 -8.15 20.47
CA PRO A 97 -0.57 -9.09 21.45
C PRO A 97 -1.28 -9.07 22.82
N TRP A 98 -1.99 -7.99 23.15
CA TRP A 98 -2.63 -7.80 24.46
C TRP A 98 -4.16 -7.93 24.41
N LEU A 99 -4.76 -7.90 23.22
CA LEU A 99 -6.20 -8.12 22.97
C LEU A 99 -6.55 -9.59 22.70
N LEU A 100 -5.63 -10.37 22.12
CA LEU A 100 -5.73 -11.83 22.06
C LEU A 100 -4.66 -12.41 22.98
N GLY A 101 -5.08 -12.91 24.14
CA GLY A 101 -4.18 -13.62 25.05
C GLY A 101 -3.44 -14.73 24.30
N SER A 102 -2.16 -14.47 24.04
CA SER A 102 -1.15 -15.34 23.42
C SER A 102 -1.44 -15.75 21.96
N GLU A 103 -0.59 -15.29 21.05
CA GLU A 103 -0.49 -15.88 19.71
C GLU A 103 -0.02 -17.35 19.85
N PRO A 104 -0.76 -18.34 19.33
CA PRO A 104 -0.33 -19.73 19.41
C PRO A 104 0.96 -19.88 18.58
N GLU A 105 1.99 -20.50 19.15
CA GLU A 105 3.30 -20.71 18.52
C GLU A 105 3.23 -21.48 17.18
N GLN A 106 2.07 -22.05 16.85
CA GLN A 106 1.82 -22.77 15.60
C GLN A 106 0.49 -22.36 14.98
N ALA A 107 0.53 -22.04 13.69
CA ALA A 107 -0.66 -21.76 12.88
C ALA A 107 -1.59 -22.98 12.87
N ILE A 108 -2.81 -22.81 13.38
CA ILE A 108 -3.83 -23.86 13.39
C ILE A 108 -4.43 -23.97 11.98
N PRO A 109 -4.55 -25.18 11.41
CA PRO A 109 -5.18 -25.37 10.11
C PRO A 109 -6.62 -24.83 10.07
N PRO A 110 -7.08 -24.30 8.93
CA PRO A 110 -8.40 -23.66 8.80
C PRO A 110 -9.58 -24.54 9.23
N GLU A 111 -9.51 -25.85 9.02
CA GLU A 111 -10.57 -26.80 9.36
C GLU A 111 -10.76 -26.91 10.88
N GLU A 112 -9.66 -26.96 11.65
CA GLU A 112 -9.70 -27.06 13.11
C GLU A 112 -10.12 -25.73 13.76
N LEU A 113 -9.75 -24.59 13.15
CA LEU A 113 -10.23 -23.27 13.57
C LEU A 113 -11.75 -23.15 13.37
N PHE A 114 -12.28 -23.70 12.27
CA PHE A 114 -13.72 -23.69 12.00
C PHE A 114 -14.50 -24.48 13.04
N GLU A 115 -14.02 -25.66 13.44
CA GLU A 115 -14.65 -26.48 14.49
C GLU A 115 -14.62 -25.77 15.84
N LYS A 116 -13.53 -25.09 16.21
CA LYS A 116 -13.44 -24.33 17.47
C LYS A 116 -14.38 -23.13 17.52
N LEU A 117 -14.67 -22.52 16.37
CA LEU A 117 -15.56 -21.36 16.27
C LEU A 117 -17.04 -21.72 16.10
N GLN A 118 -17.39 -23.01 15.92
CA GLN A 118 -18.78 -23.45 15.77
C GLN A 118 -19.69 -23.06 16.95
N PRO A 119 -19.32 -23.29 18.23
CA PRO A 119 -20.21 -22.99 19.36
C PRO A 119 -20.55 -21.50 19.47
N PHE A 120 -19.61 -20.61 19.12
CA PHE A 120 -19.84 -19.17 19.10
C PHE A 120 -20.77 -18.75 17.97
N LYS A 121 -20.62 -19.33 16.78
CA LYS A 121 -21.53 -19.08 15.64
C LYS A 121 -22.95 -19.53 15.95
N GLU A 122 -23.12 -20.63 16.68
CA GLU A 122 -24.45 -21.12 17.09
C GLU A 122 -25.12 -20.17 18.09
N LEU A 123 -24.39 -19.67 19.09
CA LEU A 123 -24.92 -18.70 20.05
C LEU A 123 -25.28 -17.36 19.40
N VAL A 124 -24.47 -16.87 18.47
CA VAL A 124 -24.76 -15.62 17.73
C VAL A 124 -25.93 -15.80 16.77
N ALA A 125 -26.03 -16.96 16.12
CA ALA A 125 -27.16 -17.26 15.25
C ALA A 125 -28.48 -17.38 16.04
N ASP A 126 -28.44 -17.85 17.28
CA ASP A 126 -29.60 -17.91 18.18
C ASP A 126 -30.02 -16.51 18.64
N ASP A 127 -29.06 -15.66 19.02
CA ASP A 127 -29.31 -14.27 19.44
C ASP A 127 -29.89 -13.40 18.30
N ILE A 128 -29.39 -13.56 17.08
CA ILE A 128 -29.93 -12.87 15.89
C ILE A 128 -31.35 -13.37 15.57
N ARG A 129 -31.64 -14.66 15.81
CA ARG A 129 -32.97 -15.24 15.57
C ARG A 129 -33.98 -14.78 16.63
N GLU A 130 -33.58 -14.71 17.90
CA GLU A 130 -34.42 -14.21 19.00
C GLU A 130 -34.69 -12.70 18.88
N GLY A 131 -33.78 -11.95 18.26
CA GLY A 131 -33.93 -10.51 17.98
C GLY A 131 -34.93 -10.15 16.87
N ASP A 132 -35.32 -11.10 16.01
CA ASP A 132 -36.26 -10.87 14.89
C ASP A 132 -37.73 -11.15 15.29
N GLU A 133 -37.98 -11.77 16.46
CA GLU A 133 -39.31 -12.11 16.97
C GLU A 133 -39.85 -11.12 18.05
N ARG A 134 -39.30 -9.90 18.15
CA ARG A 134 -39.79 -8.83 19.05
C ARG A 134 -40.30 -7.58 18.34
#